data_AF-A0A2K3D516-F1
#
_entry.id   AF-A0A2K3D516-F1
#
_cell.length_a   1.000
_cell.length_b   1.000
_cell.length_c   1.000
_cell.angle_alpha   90.00
_cell.angle_beta   90.00
_cell.angle_gamma   90.00
#
_symmetry.space_group_name_H-M   'P 1'
#
loop_
_entity.id
_entity.type
_entity.pdbx_description
1 polymer ?
#
loop_
_entity_poly.entity_id
_entity_poly.type
_entity_poly.pdbx_seq_one_letter_code
_entity_poly.pdbx_strand_id
1 'polypeptide(L)'
;MAQTAPAPRPKRVESKNVSMRPVYSALIVALIIGGSRYMNQNMTRIDFTNWTGGWDSKARDGKRLTVLTRSSSTGGQYFEVNVFCSPTAEAFHKGKPCSGPMLSHDHQTVELTALSGKVVLSINGTETELELGHKMVLRPGTPYLYYNGGSGPIEANLRVSPGAPDERYLETLIGLARQNEGLSKTNPIQLFLVYADNAMTLHDMPQSVWKIARAVVIPLAKAMGFQSRYDKYTTKAGEPEPVVWPAAAPAAVAEEVKEEAVKVGEAKVEDAKEAEPAPAEAAVEEVAEAEPAAEAEPAAEAEVAAEAEPAAEAEVAEAEVAAEAEVAADAPEVAAELEVAAGLEVAAEGDQGETA
;
A
#
# COMPACT_ATOMS: atom_id res chain seq x y z
N MET A 1 59.83 15.23 -24.36
CA MET A 1 58.53 15.26 -23.67
C MET A 1 57.47 15.63 -24.71
N ALA A 2 56.69 14.66 -25.18
CA ALA A 2 55.67 14.90 -26.20
C ALA A 2 54.37 15.35 -25.52
N GLN A 3 53.92 16.58 -25.82
CA GLN A 3 52.66 17.14 -25.35
C GLN A 3 51.51 16.48 -26.12
N THR A 4 50.70 15.68 -25.43
CA THR A 4 49.48 15.08 -25.97
C THR A 4 48.45 16.17 -26.25
N ALA A 5 47.97 16.25 -27.49
CA ALA A 5 46.97 17.24 -27.89
C ALA A 5 45.63 16.99 -27.17
N PRO A 6 44.93 18.06 -26.72
CA PRO A 6 43.65 17.91 -26.03
C PRO A 6 42.56 17.38 -26.96
N ALA A 7 41.74 16.45 -26.45
CA ALA A 7 40.63 15.86 -27.17
C ALA A 7 39.59 16.91 -27.62
N PRO A 8 38.99 16.77 -28.81
CA PRO A 8 38.01 17.71 -29.32
C PRO A 8 36.75 17.72 -28.44
N ARG A 9 36.32 18.93 -28.03
CA ARG A 9 35.07 19.09 -27.26
C ARG A 9 33.87 18.69 -28.12
N PRO A 10 32.92 17.88 -27.59
CA PRO A 10 31.71 17.54 -28.32
C PRO A 10 30.92 18.81 -28.67
N LYS A 11 30.47 18.91 -29.92
CA LYS A 11 29.65 20.04 -30.38
C LYS A 11 28.34 20.06 -29.58
N ARG A 12 28.06 21.18 -28.91
CA ARG A 12 26.80 21.42 -28.22
C ARG A 12 25.67 21.43 -29.25
N VAL A 13 24.82 20.40 -29.23
CA VAL A 13 23.60 20.37 -30.06
C VAL A 13 22.64 21.41 -29.48
N GLU A 14 22.34 22.48 -30.22
CA GLU A 14 21.27 23.41 -29.85
C GLU A 14 19.93 22.68 -29.94
N SER A 15 19.33 22.38 -28.79
CA SER A 15 17.95 21.90 -28.74
C SER A 15 17.04 23.05 -29.16
N LYS A 16 16.40 22.95 -30.34
CA LYS A 16 15.30 23.84 -30.71
C LYS A 16 14.18 23.66 -29.68
N ASN A 17 14.00 24.65 -28.81
CA ASN A 17 12.86 24.69 -27.89
C ASN A 17 11.58 24.80 -28.72
N VAL A 18 10.88 23.68 -28.87
CA VAL A 18 9.54 23.67 -29.45
C VAL A 18 8.60 24.29 -28.42
N SER A 19 8.33 25.59 -28.56
CA SER A 19 7.35 26.30 -27.74
C SER A 19 5.97 25.73 -28.04
N MET A 20 5.50 24.79 -27.21
CA MET A 20 4.14 24.29 -27.27
C MET A 20 3.18 25.45 -27.01
N ARG A 21 2.25 25.72 -27.94
CA ARG A 21 1.29 26.83 -27.79
C ARG A 21 0.38 26.53 -26.58
N PRO A 22 0.07 27.53 -25.74
CA PRO A 22 -0.67 27.34 -24.49
C PRO A 22 -2.03 26.64 -24.66
N VAL A 23 -2.66 26.79 -25.83
CA VAL A 23 -3.93 26.15 -26.19
C VAL A 23 -3.83 24.61 -26.16
N TYR A 24 -2.72 24.04 -26.62
CA TYR A 24 -2.56 22.57 -26.62
C TYR A 24 -2.38 22.01 -25.21
N SER A 25 -1.69 22.74 -24.33
CA SER A 25 -1.53 22.34 -22.93
C SER A 25 -2.88 22.31 -22.20
N ALA A 26 -3.75 23.31 -22.42
CA ALA A 26 -5.08 23.33 -21.83
C ALA A 26 -5.95 22.16 -22.32
N LEU A 27 -5.92 21.86 -23.62
CA LEU A 27 -6.67 20.74 -24.18
C LEU A 27 -6.19 19.39 -23.63
N ILE A 28 -4.87 19.19 -23.53
CA ILE A 28 -4.29 17.95 -22.97
C ILE A 28 -4.73 17.77 -21.51
N VAL A 29 -4.65 18.82 -20.70
CA VAL A 29 -5.10 18.77 -19.30
C VAL A 29 -6.59 18.47 -19.21
N ALA A 30 -7.42 19.10 -20.06
CA ALA A 30 -8.86 18.83 -20.09
C ALA A 30 -9.18 17.37 -20.48
N LEU A 31 -8.45 16.80 -21.46
CA LEU A 31 -8.62 15.39 -21.86
C LEU A 31 -8.18 14.43 -20.76
N ILE A 32 -7.09 14.72 -20.05
CA ILE A 32 -6.64 13.92 -18.90
C ILE A 32 -7.68 13.95 -17.78
N ILE A 33 -8.23 15.14 -17.49
CA ILE A 33 -9.27 15.31 -16.45
C ILE A 33 -10.57 14.60 -16.86
N GLY A 34 -11.06 14.84 -18.07
CA GLY A 34 -12.28 14.22 -18.58
C GLY A 34 -12.18 12.70 -18.65
N GLY A 35 -11.08 12.18 -19.18
CA GLY A 35 -10.82 10.74 -19.25
C GLY A 35 -10.71 10.11 -17.85
N SER A 36 -10.00 10.76 -16.91
CA SER A 36 -9.87 10.26 -15.53
C SER A 36 -11.23 10.20 -14.81
N ARG A 37 -12.06 11.24 -14.95
CA ARG A 37 -13.41 11.26 -14.39
C ARG A 37 -14.27 10.15 -14.99
N TYR A 38 -14.28 10.01 -16.31
CA TYR A 38 -15.06 8.99 -17.01
C TYR A 38 -14.66 7.58 -16.55
N MET A 39 -13.36 7.28 -16.49
CA MET A 39 -12.86 5.99 -16.03
C MET A 39 -13.26 5.69 -14.58
N ASN A 40 -13.19 6.70 -13.69
CA ASN A 40 -13.55 6.52 -12.29
C ASN A 40 -15.05 6.28 -12.08
N GLN A 41 -15.90 7.01 -12.81
CA GLN A 41 -17.37 6.92 -12.67
C GLN A 41 -17.96 5.64 -13.27
N ASN A 42 -17.38 5.15 -14.37
CA ASN A 42 -17.86 3.93 -15.04
C ASN A 42 -17.18 2.65 -14.53
N MET A 43 -16.36 2.75 -13.48
CA MET A 43 -15.67 1.59 -12.94
C MET A 43 -16.60 0.76 -12.05
N THR A 44 -16.92 -0.45 -12.47
CA THR A 44 -17.62 -1.43 -11.62
C THR A 44 -16.69 -1.88 -10.49
N ARG A 45 -16.98 -1.41 -9.27
CA ARG A 45 -16.23 -1.81 -8.07
C ARG A 45 -16.73 -3.14 -7.55
N ILE A 46 -15.77 -4.00 -7.20
CA ILE A 46 -16.02 -5.28 -6.55
C ILE A 46 -16.49 -5.02 -5.12
N ASP A 47 -17.48 -5.79 -4.67
CA ASP A 47 -18.05 -5.69 -3.34
C ASP A 47 -17.41 -6.73 -2.39
N PHE A 48 -16.71 -6.24 -1.37
CA PHE A 48 -16.06 -7.00 -0.32
C PHE A 48 -16.86 -7.02 0.99
N THR A 49 -18.03 -6.40 1.06
CA THR A 49 -18.82 -6.22 2.32
C THR A 49 -19.13 -7.51 3.06
N ASN A 50 -19.11 -8.65 2.38
CA ASN A 50 -19.35 -9.96 2.96
C ASN A 50 -18.10 -10.83 3.10
N TRP A 51 -16.92 -10.33 2.74
CA TRP A 51 -15.66 -11.07 2.78
C TRP A 51 -14.98 -10.83 4.14
N THR A 52 -14.15 -11.77 4.60
CA THR A 52 -13.32 -11.60 5.82
C THR A 52 -11.95 -10.99 5.51
N GLY A 53 -11.59 -10.89 4.23
CA GLY A 53 -10.39 -10.21 3.75
C GLY A 53 -10.42 -9.95 2.25
N GLY A 54 -9.60 -9.00 1.80
CA GLY A 54 -9.44 -8.63 0.40
C GLY A 54 -8.12 -9.14 -0.16
N TRP A 55 -8.14 -9.60 -1.41
CA TRP A 55 -6.95 -9.95 -2.19
C TRP A 55 -6.66 -8.88 -3.24
N ASP A 56 -5.41 -8.46 -3.35
CA ASP A 56 -4.94 -7.44 -4.31
C ASP A 56 -4.85 -7.93 -5.76
N SER A 57 -5.04 -9.23 -6.00
CA SER A 57 -5.04 -9.86 -7.32
C SER A 57 -6.27 -10.75 -7.50
N LYS A 58 -6.77 -10.87 -8.73
CA LYS A 58 -7.92 -11.75 -9.04
C LYS A 58 -7.60 -13.21 -8.74
N ALA A 59 -6.38 -13.63 -9.05
CA ALA A 59 -5.87 -14.99 -8.86
C ALA A 59 -5.64 -15.37 -7.39
N ARG A 60 -5.67 -14.40 -6.45
CA ARG A 60 -5.45 -14.63 -5.01
C ARG A 60 -4.07 -15.22 -4.70
N ASP A 61 -3.07 -14.74 -5.43
CA ASP A 61 -1.67 -15.17 -5.39
C ASP A 61 -0.70 -14.04 -4.99
N GLY A 62 -1.23 -12.86 -4.67
CA GLY A 62 -0.47 -11.68 -4.28
C GLY A 62 -0.50 -11.40 -2.78
N LYS A 63 -1.05 -10.24 -2.42
CA LYS A 63 -1.26 -9.77 -1.06
C LYS A 63 -2.71 -9.97 -0.64
N ARG A 64 -2.90 -10.42 0.60
CA ARG A 64 -4.20 -10.41 1.27
C ARG A 64 -4.14 -9.54 2.50
N LEU A 65 -5.23 -8.82 2.74
CA LEU A 65 -5.47 -8.08 3.97
C LEU A 65 -6.76 -8.56 4.63
N THR A 66 -6.69 -8.86 5.91
CA THR A 66 -7.83 -9.24 6.75
C THR A 66 -7.90 -8.28 7.92
N VAL A 67 -9.05 -7.63 8.11
CA VAL A 67 -9.29 -6.79 9.28
C VAL A 67 -9.57 -7.68 10.48
N LEU A 68 -8.73 -7.60 11.51
CA LEU A 68 -8.89 -8.38 12.74
C LEU A 68 -9.72 -7.61 13.75
N THR A 69 -9.36 -6.34 13.97
CA THR A 69 -10.02 -5.44 14.91
C THR A 69 -10.28 -4.12 14.22
N ARG A 70 -11.54 -3.63 14.26
CA ARG A 70 -11.90 -2.33 13.69
C ARG A 70 -11.60 -1.20 14.66
N SER A 71 -11.30 -0.04 14.09
CA SER A 71 -11.23 1.21 14.85
C SER A 71 -12.53 1.50 15.61
N SER A 72 -13.69 1.22 14.99
CA SER A 72 -14.99 1.41 15.63
C SER A 72 -15.21 0.53 16.86
N SER A 73 -14.70 -0.71 16.87
CA SER A 73 -14.83 -1.62 18.03
C SER A 73 -13.94 -1.23 19.21
N THR A 74 -12.89 -0.43 18.98
CA THR A 74 -11.98 0.04 20.04
C THR A 74 -12.25 1.48 20.45
N GLY A 75 -13.35 2.09 19.97
CA GLY A 75 -13.65 3.49 20.20
C GLY A 75 -12.61 4.44 19.60
N GLY A 76 -11.95 4.03 18.52
CA GLY A 76 -10.91 4.80 17.83
C GLY A 76 -9.51 4.69 18.45
N GLN A 77 -9.30 3.84 19.45
CA GLN A 77 -7.98 3.67 20.07
C GLN A 77 -6.97 3.03 19.13
N TYR A 78 -7.37 1.99 18.40
CA TYR A 78 -6.52 1.31 17.43
C TYR A 78 -7.33 0.44 16.45
N PHE A 79 -6.72 0.03 15.36
CA PHE A 79 -7.21 -1.08 14.53
C PHE A 79 -6.09 -2.07 14.28
N GLU A 80 -6.45 -3.31 13.95
CA GLU A 80 -5.50 -4.40 13.66
C GLU A 80 -5.86 -5.09 12.36
N VAL A 81 -4.84 -5.39 11.55
CA VAL A 81 -4.97 -6.14 10.30
C VAL A 81 -3.92 -7.23 10.22
N ASN A 82 -4.32 -8.40 9.72
CA ASN A 82 -3.40 -9.41 9.25
C ASN A 82 -3.07 -9.13 7.77
N VAL A 83 -1.80 -9.27 7.43
CA VAL A 83 -1.31 -9.16 6.07
C VAL A 83 -0.61 -10.45 5.70
N PHE A 84 -1.13 -11.12 4.67
CA PHE A 84 -0.43 -12.19 3.98
C PHE A 84 0.20 -11.63 2.71
N CYS A 85 1.40 -12.09 2.39
CA CYS A 85 2.10 -11.66 1.19
C CYS A 85 2.90 -12.80 0.55
N SER A 86 2.56 -13.09 -0.70
CA SER A 86 3.32 -14.00 -1.57
C SER A 86 4.65 -13.39 -2.03
N PRO A 87 5.70 -14.20 -2.23
CA PRO A 87 6.96 -13.75 -2.84
C PRO A 87 6.80 -13.34 -4.32
N THR A 88 5.68 -13.67 -4.97
CA THR A 88 5.38 -13.28 -6.36
C THR A 88 4.42 -12.11 -6.46
N ALA A 89 3.97 -11.56 -5.33
CA ALA A 89 3.05 -10.44 -5.32
C ALA A 89 3.64 -9.22 -6.03
N GLU A 90 2.77 -8.43 -6.66
CA GLU A 90 3.17 -7.17 -7.26
C GLU A 90 3.78 -6.24 -6.20
N ALA A 91 4.73 -5.42 -6.62
CA ALA A 91 5.46 -4.50 -5.75
C ALA A 91 5.53 -3.11 -6.38
N PHE A 92 5.52 -2.09 -5.52
CA PHE A 92 5.86 -0.73 -5.94
C PHE A 92 7.36 -0.60 -6.25
N HIS A 93 8.21 -1.31 -5.52
CA HIS A 93 9.67 -1.33 -5.72
C HIS A 93 10.11 -2.65 -6.34
N LYS A 94 10.89 -2.57 -7.42
CA LYS A 94 11.42 -3.75 -8.10
C LYS A 94 12.20 -4.64 -7.13
N GLY A 95 11.86 -5.92 -7.08
CA GLY A 95 12.52 -6.91 -6.22
C GLY A 95 12.10 -6.87 -4.75
N LYS A 96 11.03 -6.13 -4.40
CA LYS A 96 10.48 -6.07 -3.03
C LYS A 96 9.00 -6.48 -3.01
N PRO A 97 8.66 -7.77 -3.17
CA PRO A 97 7.27 -8.25 -3.25
C PRO A 97 6.37 -7.68 -2.14
N CYS A 98 5.16 -7.25 -2.52
CA CYS A 98 4.18 -6.54 -1.67
C CYS A 98 4.60 -5.18 -1.12
N SER A 99 5.74 -4.61 -1.54
CA SER A 99 6.09 -3.27 -1.08
C SER A 99 5.05 -2.27 -1.58
N GLY A 100 4.54 -1.47 -0.65
CA GLY A 100 3.88 -0.21 -0.99
C GLY A 100 4.92 0.87 -1.28
N PRO A 101 4.48 2.10 -1.59
CA PRO A 101 5.39 3.24 -1.61
C PRO A 101 6.02 3.44 -0.23
N MET A 102 7.23 4.00 -0.20
CA MET A 102 7.85 4.51 1.02
C MET A 102 6.97 5.61 1.60
N LEU A 103 6.45 5.41 2.80
CA LEU A 103 5.50 6.32 3.43
C LEU A 103 5.79 6.51 4.91
N SER A 104 5.23 7.56 5.49
CA SER A 104 5.12 7.73 6.94
C SER A 104 3.68 8.06 7.32
N HIS A 105 3.23 7.59 8.48
CA HIS A 105 1.99 8.06 9.08
C HIS A 105 2.25 9.35 9.85
N ASP A 106 1.49 10.42 9.58
CA ASP A 106 1.74 11.73 10.18
C ASP A 106 1.41 11.76 11.68
N HIS A 107 0.43 10.94 12.11
CA HIS A 107 -0.11 10.96 13.48
C HIS A 107 -0.23 9.58 14.13
N GLN A 108 0.02 8.50 13.39
CA GLN A 108 -0.18 7.14 13.89
C GLN A 108 1.16 6.44 14.15
N THR A 109 1.18 5.68 15.23
CA THR A 109 2.19 4.66 15.51
C THR A 109 1.75 3.36 14.84
N VAL A 110 2.67 2.68 14.18
CA VAL A 110 2.44 1.38 13.55
C VAL A 110 3.29 0.34 14.27
N GLU A 111 2.64 -0.68 14.82
CA GLU A 111 3.29 -1.85 15.36
C GLU A 111 3.20 -2.98 14.33
N LEU A 112 4.35 -3.47 13.89
CA LEU A 112 4.46 -4.59 12.95
C LEU A 112 5.01 -5.82 13.68
N THR A 113 4.31 -6.95 13.60
CA THR A 113 4.77 -8.22 14.16
C THR A 113 4.85 -9.27 13.06
N ALA A 114 6.02 -9.89 12.89
CA ALA A 114 6.17 -11.00 11.95
C ALA A 114 5.59 -12.29 12.56
N LEU A 115 4.64 -12.91 11.86
CA LEU A 115 4.00 -14.16 12.31
C LEU A 115 4.59 -15.38 11.60
N SER A 116 4.93 -15.24 10.32
CA SER A 116 5.61 -16.28 9.55
C SER A 116 6.43 -15.70 8.39
N GLY A 117 7.40 -16.49 7.93
CA GLY A 117 8.29 -16.12 6.83
C GLY A 117 9.29 -15.01 7.16
N LYS A 118 9.93 -14.45 6.12
CA LYS A 118 10.95 -13.40 6.24
C LYS A 118 10.37 -12.02 5.89
N VAL A 119 9.93 -11.30 6.91
CA VAL A 119 9.47 -9.91 6.77
C VAL A 119 10.68 -8.97 6.84
N VAL A 120 10.88 -8.14 5.82
CA VAL A 120 11.93 -7.13 5.83
C VAL A 120 11.31 -5.74 5.88
N LEU A 121 11.77 -4.91 6.80
CA LEU A 121 11.45 -3.49 6.85
C LEU A 121 12.61 -2.69 6.25
N SER A 122 12.30 -1.67 5.47
CA SER A 122 13.24 -0.62 5.13
C SER A 122 12.83 0.66 5.85
N ILE A 123 13.64 1.12 6.79
CA ILE A 123 13.41 2.31 7.61
C ILE A 123 14.52 3.31 7.29
N ASN A 124 14.15 4.48 6.75
CA ASN A 124 15.14 5.48 6.29
C ASN A 124 16.22 4.89 5.36
N GLY A 125 15.84 3.93 4.51
CA GLY A 125 16.75 3.26 3.57
C GLY A 125 17.62 2.15 4.18
N THR A 126 17.59 1.95 5.49
CA THR A 126 18.26 0.81 6.16
C THR A 126 17.31 -0.37 6.19
N GLU A 127 17.75 -1.52 5.71
CA GLU A 127 16.95 -2.75 5.73
C GLU A 127 17.21 -3.55 7.01
N THR A 128 16.15 -4.07 7.61
CA THR A 128 16.21 -4.90 8.82
C THR A 128 15.16 -6.00 8.69
N GLU A 129 15.60 -7.23 8.88
CA GLU A 129 14.70 -8.38 8.98
C GLU A 129 14.01 -8.37 10.34
N LEU A 130 12.70 -8.58 10.34
CA LEU A 130 11.92 -8.70 11.56
C LEU A 130 11.88 -10.16 11.98
N GLU A 131 12.45 -10.44 13.15
CA GLU A 131 12.41 -11.77 13.74
C GLU A 131 10.97 -12.22 14.03
N LEU A 132 10.71 -13.52 13.91
CA LEU A 132 9.39 -14.08 14.18
C LEU A 132 8.95 -13.81 15.63
N GLY A 133 7.70 -13.43 15.79
CA GLY A 133 7.11 -13.04 17.07
C GLY A 133 7.58 -11.68 17.59
N HIS A 134 8.63 -11.07 17.01
CA HIS A 134 9.11 -9.77 17.44
C HIS A 134 8.28 -8.65 16.86
N LYS A 135 8.13 -7.60 17.66
CA LYS A 135 7.37 -6.39 17.34
C LYS A 135 8.32 -5.24 17.02
N MET A 136 8.13 -4.63 15.86
CA MET A 136 8.75 -3.35 15.49
C MET A 136 7.74 -2.21 15.68
N VAL A 137 8.15 -1.15 16.38
CA VAL A 137 7.31 0.03 16.62
C VAL A 137 7.81 1.20 15.78
N LEU A 138 6.99 1.62 14.81
CA LEU A 138 7.25 2.73 13.91
C LEU A 138 6.51 3.96 14.43
N ARG A 139 7.27 4.94 14.93
CA ARG A 139 6.71 6.19 15.46
C ARG A 139 6.12 7.06 14.34
N PRO A 140 5.16 7.96 14.65
CA PRO A 140 4.67 8.93 13.69
C PRO A 140 5.80 9.70 12.99
N GLY A 141 5.64 9.92 11.69
CA GLY A 141 6.62 10.60 10.84
C GLY A 141 7.80 9.72 10.40
N THR A 142 7.93 8.48 10.88
CA THR A 142 9.01 7.58 10.45
C THR A 142 8.75 7.07 9.04
N PRO A 143 9.61 7.35 8.04
CA PRO A 143 9.50 6.78 6.70
C PRO A 143 9.85 5.30 6.71
N TYR A 144 8.95 4.46 6.21
CA TYR A 144 9.17 3.04 6.08
C TYR A 144 8.44 2.42 4.89
N LEU A 145 8.89 1.22 4.53
CA LEU A 145 8.12 0.21 3.81
C LEU A 145 8.44 -1.16 4.40
N TYR A 146 7.58 -2.14 4.17
CA TYR A 146 7.88 -3.55 4.44
C TYR A 146 7.61 -4.38 3.18
N TYR A 147 8.27 -5.52 3.08
CA TYR A 147 8.12 -6.44 1.96
C TYR A 147 8.48 -7.88 2.37
N ASN A 148 8.13 -8.82 1.50
CA ASN A 148 8.56 -10.21 1.65
C ASN A 148 10.01 -10.37 1.15
N GLY A 149 10.94 -10.62 2.07
CA GLY A 149 12.36 -10.82 1.76
C GLY A 149 12.76 -12.30 1.65
N GLY A 150 11.79 -13.22 1.66
CA GLY A 150 12.01 -14.66 1.57
C GLY A 150 11.56 -15.26 0.25
N SER A 151 11.78 -16.56 0.09
CA SER A 151 11.29 -17.36 -1.03
C SER A 151 9.91 -17.98 -0.79
N GLY A 152 9.42 -17.95 0.46
CA GLY A 152 8.08 -18.38 0.87
C GLY A 152 7.18 -17.19 1.17
N PRO A 153 5.87 -17.43 1.40
CA PRO A 153 4.97 -16.37 1.83
C PRO A 153 5.34 -15.86 3.23
N ILE A 154 4.90 -14.64 3.52
CA ILE A 154 4.95 -14.06 4.87
C ILE A 154 3.54 -13.83 5.39
N GLU A 155 3.41 -13.87 6.71
CA GLU A 155 2.28 -13.30 7.42
C GLU A 155 2.77 -12.33 8.49
N ALA A 156 2.11 -11.18 8.60
CA ALA A 156 2.40 -10.17 9.59
C ALA A 156 1.12 -9.57 10.17
N ASN A 157 1.16 -9.17 11.43
CA ASN A 157 0.12 -8.35 12.05
C ASN A 157 0.55 -6.89 12.07
N LEU A 158 -0.30 -5.99 11.56
CA LEU A 158 -0.17 -4.54 11.74
C LEU A 158 -1.23 -4.06 12.74
N ARG A 159 -0.78 -3.44 13.83
CA ARG A 159 -1.63 -2.62 14.69
C ARG A 159 -1.30 -1.15 14.50
N VAL A 160 -2.33 -0.31 14.36
CA VAL A 160 -2.16 1.12 14.11
C VAL A 160 -2.92 1.93 15.17
N SER A 161 -2.22 2.87 15.82
CA SER A 161 -2.75 3.68 16.93
C SER A 161 -2.36 5.16 16.80
N PRO A 162 -3.26 6.14 16.94
CA PRO A 162 -4.70 5.96 17.15
C PRO A 162 -5.38 5.31 15.94
N GLY A 163 -6.56 4.74 16.14
CA GLY A 163 -7.34 4.08 15.10
C GLY A 163 -7.93 5.03 14.05
N ALA A 164 -7.63 6.33 14.11
CA ALA A 164 -8.04 7.32 13.14
C ALA A 164 -6.80 7.85 12.39
N PRO A 165 -6.83 7.94 11.05
CA PRO A 165 -7.85 7.38 10.15
C PRO A 165 -7.95 5.85 10.24
N ASP A 166 -9.17 5.31 10.06
CA ASP A 166 -9.51 3.89 10.26
C ASP A 166 -9.01 2.95 9.14
N GLU A 167 -9.12 1.65 9.38
CA GLU A 167 -8.62 0.57 8.51
C GLU A 167 -9.17 0.60 7.06
N ARG A 168 -10.25 1.35 6.79
CA ARG A 168 -10.89 1.38 5.45
C ARG A 168 -10.00 1.93 4.36
N TYR A 169 -8.95 2.69 4.70
CA TYR A 169 -7.97 3.10 3.70
C TYR A 169 -7.16 1.91 3.16
N LEU A 170 -6.83 0.94 4.01
CA LEU A 170 -6.12 -0.28 3.60
C LEU A 170 -7.01 -1.17 2.74
N GLU A 171 -8.25 -1.34 3.16
CA GLU A 171 -9.29 -2.04 2.38
C GLU A 171 -9.47 -1.38 1.00
N THR A 172 -9.44 -0.04 0.96
CA THR A 172 -9.49 0.72 -0.30
C THR A 172 -8.28 0.48 -1.19
N LEU A 173 -7.06 0.48 -0.65
CA LEU A 173 -5.86 0.18 -1.42
C LEU A 173 -5.91 -1.24 -2.00
N ILE A 174 -6.38 -2.22 -1.24
CA ILE A 174 -6.52 -3.61 -1.69
C ILE A 174 -7.60 -3.73 -2.77
N GLY A 175 -8.76 -3.08 -2.61
CA GLY A 175 -9.81 -3.05 -3.61
C GLY A 175 -9.38 -2.41 -4.93
N LEU A 176 -8.64 -1.30 -4.85
CA LEU A 176 -8.05 -0.64 -6.01
C LEU A 176 -6.99 -1.52 -6.68
N ALA A 177 -6.10 -2.15 -5.92
CA ALA A 177 -5.09 -3.05 -6.45
C ALA A 177 -5.75 -4.23 -7.16
N ARG A 178 -6.75 -4.89 -6.55
CA ARG A 178 -7.49 -6.00 -7.18
C ARG A 178 -8.08 -5.61 -8.52
N GLN A 179 -8.67 -4.42 -8.57
CA GLN A 179 -9.36 -3.93 -9.75
C GLN A 179 -8.40 -3.61 -10.89
N ASN A 180 -7.22 -3.08 -10.58
CA ASN A 180 -6.20 -2.72 -11.56
C ASN A 180 -5.13 -3.83 -11.76
N GLU A 181 -5.34 -4.99 -11.12
CA GLU A 181 -4.39 -6.12 -11.09
C GLU A 181 -2.99 -5.70 -10.59
N GLY A 182 -2.97 -4.84 -9.57
CA GLY A 182 -1.76 -4.23 -9.06
C GLY A 182 -1.94 -2.83 -8.51
N LEU A 183 -1.30 -2.54 -7.37
CA LEU A 183 -1.30 -1.17 -6.83
C LEU A 183 -0.49 -0.22 -7.73
N SER A 184 0.57 -0.70 -8.39
CA SER A 184 1.40 0.13 -9.28
C SER A 184 0.67 0.57 -10.56
N LYS A 185 -0.38 -0.18 -10.94
CA LYS A 185 -1.26 0.09 -12.08
C LYS A 185 -2.45 0.98 -11.73
N THR A 186 -2.65 1.28 -10.45
CA THR A 186 -3.73 2.16 -10.00
C THR A 186 -3.46 3.60 -10.42
N ASN A 187 -4.52 4.35 -10.78
CA ASN A 187 -4.39 5.76 -11.15
C ASN A 187 -3.66 6.55 -10.04
N PRO A 188 -2.54 7.25 -10.36
CA PRO A 188 -1.76 7.96 -9.35
C PRO A 188 -2.52 9.08 -8.63
N ILE A 189 -3.49 9.73 -9.29
CA ILE A 189 -4.35 10.75 -8.66
C ILE A 189 -5.19 10.12 -7.54
N GLN A 190 -5.72 8.92 -7.78
CA GLN A 190 -6.46 8.15 -6.78
C GLN A 190 -5.55 7.75 -5.61
N LEU A 191 -4.32 7.31 -5.88
CA LEU A 191 -3.36 6.97 -4.82
C LEU A 191 -3.01 8.19 -3.97
N PHE A 192 -2.69 9.34 -4.57
CA PHE A 192 -2.39 10.56 -3.83
C PHE A 192 -3.56 10.97 -2.93
N LEU A 193 -4.79 10.88 -3.43
CA LEU A 193 -5.99 11.13 -2.63
C LEU A 193 -6.08 10.19 -1.43
N VAL A 194 -5.91 8.88 -1.62
CA VAL A 194 -6.00 7.88 -0.52
C VAL A 194 -4.92 8.15 0.53
N TYR A 195 -3.67 8.37 0.15
CA TYR A 195 -2.60 8.60 1.13
C TYR A 195 -2.80 9.89 1.92
N ALA A 196 -3.09 11.00 1.25
CA ALA A 196 -3.19 12.28 1.91
C ALA A 196 -4.45 12.46 2.75
N ASP A 197 -5.62 11.94 2.33
CA ASP A 197 -6.83 11.98 3.16
C ASP A 197 -6.70 11.12 4.42
N ASN A 198 -5.74 10.19 4.43
CA ASN A 198 -5.46 9.34 5.59
C ASN A 198 -4.16 9.73 6.29
N ALA A 199 -3.79 11.03 6.25
CA ALA A 199 -2.68 11.60 7.01
C ALA A 199 -1.37 10.81 6.86
N MET A 200 -1.07 10.38 5.63
CA MET A 200 0.19 9.75 5.27
C MET A 200 0.98 10.66 4.34
N THR A 201 2.30 10.65 4.50
CA THR A 201 3.24 11.36 3.64
C THR A 201 4.02 10.36 2.80
N LEU A 202 4.05 10.58 1.47
CA LEU A 202 4.84 9.78 0.54
C LEU A 202 6.28 10.31 0.46
N HIS A 203 7.25 9.42 0.57
CA HIS A 203 8.68 9.73 0.56
C HIS A 203 9.41 9.29 -0.72
N ASP A 204 8.78 8.48 -1.57
CA ASP A 204 9.31 8.14 -2.90
C ASP A 204 9.29 9.32 -3.89
N MET A 205 8.70 10.47 -3.50
CA MET A 205 8.67 11.67 -4.32
C MET A 205 9.25 12.89 -3.59
N PRO A 206 9.77 13.90 -4.33
CA PRO A 206 10.22 15.14 -3.72
C PRO A 206 9.13 15.81 -2.89
N GLN A 207 9.46 16.25 -1.68
CA GLN A 207 8.49 16.85 -0.75
C GLN A 207 7.79 18.11 -1.30
N SER A 208 8.42 18.84 -2.22
CA SER A 208 7.79 19.95 -2.94
C SER A 208 6.65 19.46 -3.85
N VAL A 209 6.86 18.35 -4.56
CA VAL A 209 5.84 17.73 -5.42
C VAL A 209 4.69 17.22 -4.57
N TRP A 210 4.97 16.57 -3.43
CA TRP A 210 3.93 16.13 -2.50
C TRP A 210 3.07 17.28 -1.95
N LYS A 211 3.70 18.42 -1.61
CA LYS A 211 2.98 19.64 -1.19
C LYS A 211 2.06 20.17 -2.29
N ILE A 212 2.53 20.21 -3.54
CA ILE A 212 1.71 20.63 -4.69
C ILE A 212 0.55 19.65 -4.91
N ALA A 213 0.82 18.34 -4.84
CA ALA A 213 -0.21 17.31 -4.95
C ALA A 213 -1.31 17.53 -3.91
N ARG A 214 -0.93 17.80 -2.65
CA ARG A 214 -1.90 18.07 -1.59
C ARG A 214 -2.73 19.34 -1.81
N ALA A 215 -2.10 20.42 -2.25
CA ALA A 215 -2.77 21.70 -2.42
C ALA A 215 -3.66 21.77 -3.68
N VAL A 216 -3.31 21.04 -4.74
CA VAL A 216 -3.95 21.18 -6.06
C VAL A 216 -4.59 19.89 -6.53
N VAL A 217 -3.84 18.78 -6.53
CA VAL A 217 -4.29 17.51 -7.12
C VAL A 217 -5.40 16.88 -6.30
N ILE A 218 -5.35 16.93 -4.97
CA ILE A 218 -6.37 16.33 -4.10
C ILE A 218 -7.74 17.01 -4.22
N PRO A 219 -7.86 18.35 -4.09
CA PRO A 219 -9.16 19.00 -4.30
C PRO A 219 -9.73 18.70 -5.69
N LEU A 220 -8.88 18.69 -6.71
CA LEU A 220 -9.29 18.35 -8.07
C LEU A 220 -9.76 16.88 -8.18
N ALA A 221 -9.06 15.94 -7.54
CA ALA A 221 -9.45 14.54 -7.48
C ALA A 221 -10.86 14.37 -6.88
N LYS A 222 -11.12 15.04 -5.75
CA LYS A 222 -12.45 15.04 -5.12
C LYS A 222 -13.50 15.65 -6.03
N ALA A 223 -13.21 16.77 -6.70
CA ALA A 223 -14.12 17.39 -7.67
C ALA A 223 -14.42 16.48 -8.90
N MET A 224 -13.48 15.60 -9.25
CA MET A 224 -13.66 14.57 -10.27
C MET A 224 -14.40 13.30 -9.76
N GLY A 225 -14.78 13.26 -8.49
CA GLY A 225 -15.52 12.14 -7.89
C GLY A 225 -14.65 10.98 -7.43
N PHE A 226 -13.33 11.14 -7.36
CA PHE A 226 -12.48 10.17 -6.66
C PHE A 226 -12.77 10.24 -5.16
N GLN A 227 -12.76 9.09 -4.50
CA GLN A 227 -12.96 8.98 -3.05
C GLN A 227 -11.74 8.33 -2.42
N SER A 228 -11.36 8.74 -1.21
CA SER A 228 -10.29 8.10 -0.44
C SER A 228 -10.74 6.82 0.26
N ARG A 229 -12.06 6.58 0.29
CA ARG A 229 -12.72 5.41 0.87
C ARG A 229 -13.89 5.00 0.00
N TYR A 230 -14.01 3.69 -0.26
CA TYR A 230 -15.14 3.13 -0.98
C TYR A 230 -15.82 2.06 -0.12
N ASP A 231 -17.09 2.26 0.21
CA ASP A 231 -17.83 1.34 1.09
C ASP A 231 -17.85 -0.09 0.54
N LYS A 232 -17.88 -0.23 -0.80
CA LYS A 232 -17.79 -1.51 -1.51
C LYS A 232 -16.52 -2.30 -1.22
N TYR A 233 -15.43 -1.69 -0.76
CA TYR A 233 -14.21 -2.43 -0.41
C TYR A 233 -14.12 -2.79 1.07
N THR A 234 -15.05 -2.32 1.91
CA THR A 234 -15.07 -2.63 3.34
C THR A 234 -15.35 -4.12 3.52
N THR A 235 -14.56 -4.86 4.28
CA THR A 235 -14.77 -6.26 4.60
C THR A 235 -15.58 -6.42 5.89
N LYS A 236 -15.82 -7.65 6.35
CA LYS A 236 -16.12 -7.92 7.76
C LYS A 236 -14.79 -8.06 8.51
N ALA A 237 -14.79 -7.70 9.78
CA ALA A 237 -13.70 -8.11 10.65
C ALA A 237 -13.85 -9.61 10.95
N GLY A 238 -12.74 -10.31 11.09
CA GLY A 238 -12.74 -11.74 11.37
C GLY A 238 -11.36 -12.36 11.34
N GLU A 239 -11.32 -13.67 11.55
CA GLU A 239 -10.08 -14.43 11.46
C GLU A 239 -9.58 -14.52 10.01
N PRO A 240 -8.26 -14.48 9.80
CA PRO A 240 -7.70 -14.67 8.47
C PRO A 240 -7.99 -16.10 8.00
N GLU A 241 -8.54 -16.25 6.79
CA GLU A 241 -8.71 -17.57 6.18
C GLU A 241 -7.35 -18.30 6.11
N PRO A 242 -7.28 -19.61 6.34
CA PRO A 242 -6.05 -20.35 6.11
C PRO A 242 -5.63 -20.22 4.64
N VAL A 243 -4.42 -19.73 4.38
CA VAL A 243 -3.89 -19.71 3.02
C VAL A 243 -3.24 -21.05 2.74
N VAL A 244 -3.85 -21.85 1.87
CA VAL A 244 -3.23 -23.06 1.33
C VAL A 244 -2.19 -22.62 0.30
N TRP A 245 -1.01 -22.27 0.77
CA TRP A 245 0.12 -22.05 -0.12
C TRP A 245 0.62 -23.40 -0.60
N PRO A 246 0.72 -23.67 -1.92
CA PRO A 246 1.33 -24.90 -2.39
C PRO A 246 2.72 -24.97 -1.76
N ALA A 247 3.00 -26.04 -1.02
CA ALA A 247 4.31 -26.27 -0.42
C ALA A 247 5.35 -25.93 -1.49
N ALA A 248 6.27 -25.00 -1.17
CA ALA A 248 7.28 -24.55 -2.11
C ALA A 248 7.81 -25.80 -2.81
N ALA A 249 7.67 -25.86 -4.14
CA ALA A 249 8.10 -27.03 -4.90
C ALA A 249 9.48 -27.41 -4.37
N PRO A 250 9.65 -28.63 -3.84
CA PRO A 250 10.79 -29.00 -3.02
C PRO A 250 12.03 -28.50 -3.75
N ALA A 251 12.76 -27.56 -3.12
CA ALA A 251 13.81 -26.78 -3.76
C ALA A 251 14.60 -27.72 -4.65
N ALA A 252 14.36 -27.65 -5.96
CA ALA A 252 14.82 -28.68 -6.88
C ALA A 252 16.33 -28.66 -6.79
N VAL A 253 16.84 -29.65 -6.06
CA VAL A 253 18.21 -30.02 -5.75
C VAL A 253 19.20 -29.12 -6.46
N ALA A 254 19.55 -27.98 -5.84
CA ALA A 254 20.64 -27.10 -6.27
C ALA A 254 22.02 -27.78 -6.14
N GLU A 255 22.07 -29.11 -6.02
CA GLU A 255 23.27 -29.93 -5.92
C GLU A 255 23.86 -30.27 -7.29
N GLU A 256 23.10 -30.21 -8.40
CA GLU A 256 23.61 -30.62 -9.72
C GLU A 256 24.24 -29.47 -10.55
N VAL A 257 24.65 -28.37 -9.90
CA VAL A 257 25.47 -27.33 -10.56
C VAL A 257 26.86 -27.20 -9.90
N LYS A 258 27.11 -27.93 -8.80
CA LYS A 258 28.45 -27.94 -8.19
C LYS A 258 29.44 -28.88 -8.87
N GLU A 259 29.00 -29.88 -9.65
CA GLU A 259 29.95 -30.77 -10.35
C GLU A 259 30.46 -30.24 -11.70
N GLU A 260 29.75 -29.33 -12.38
CA GLU A 260 30.23 -28.77 -13.65
C GLU A 260 31.10 -27.52 -13.47
N ALA A 261 30.95 -26.79 -12.35
CA ALA A 261 31.78 -25.62 -12.05
C ALA A 261 33.21 -25.96 -11.58
N VAL A 262 33.51 -27.24 -11.27
CA VAL A 262 34.87 -27.68 -10.91
C VAL A 262 35.77 -27.92 -12.14
N LYS A 263 35.23 -27.92 -13.38
CA LYS A 263 36.02 -28.14 -14.60
C LYS A 263 36.45 -26.89 -15.37
N VAL A 264 36.10 -25.68 -14.92
CA VAL A 264 36.44 -24.42 -15.63
C VAL A 264 37.43 -23.52 -14.86
N GLY A 265 38.00 -24.01 -13.76
CA GLY A 265 38.81 -23.24 -12.82
C GLY A 265 40.31 -23.56 -12.75
N GLU A 266 40.96 -24.04 -13.82
CA GLU A 266 42.43 -24.09 -13.92
C GLU A 266 42.91 -23.18 -15.05
N ALA A 267 42.76 -21.87 -14.88
CA ALA A 267 43.44 -20.89 -15.72
C ALA A 267 43.83 -19.65 -14.89
N LYS A 268 45.08 -19.68 -14.44
CA LYS A 268 46.00 -18.53 -14.28
C LYS A 268 45.56 -17.41 -13.34
N VAL A 269 45.93 -17.56 -12.06
CA VAL A 269 46.14 -16.44 -11.13
C VAL A 269 47.65 -16.22 -11.02
N GLU A 270 48.16 -15.24 -11.75
CA GLU A 270 49.45 -14.60 -11.46
C GLU A 270 49.19 -13.12 -11.16
N ASP A 271 49.84 -12.64 -10.11
CA ASP A 271 50.07 -11.25 -9.73
C ASP A 271 48.88 -10.38 -9.31
N ALA A 272 48.58 -10.42 -8.01
CA ALA A 272 48.04 -9.27 -7.29
C ALA A 272 48.83 -9.04 -6.00
N LYS A 273 49.72 -8.06 -6.12
CA LYS A 273 50.65 -7.51 -5.14
C LYS A 273 49.93 -6.91 -3.93
N GLU A 274 50.26 -7.48 -2.78
CA GLU A 274 50.37 -6.92 -1.43
C GLU A 274 50.11 -5.40 -1.31
N ALA A 275 49.01 -5.04 -0.65
CA ALA A 275 48.75 -3.71 -0.12
C ALA A 275 48.55 -3.81 1.39
N GLU A 276 49.41 -3.13 2.15
CA GLU A 276 49.40 -3.01 3.60
C GLU A 276 48.08 -2.40 4.13
N PRO A 277 47.54 -2.88 5.25
CA PRO A 277 46.50 -2.17 5.98
C PRO A 277 47.09 -1.09 6.90
N ALA A 278 46.55 0.12 6.80
CA ALA A 278 46.80 1.22 7.73
C ALA A 278 46.18 0.94 9.12
N PRO A 279 46.77 1.45 10.21
CA PRO A 279 46.37 1.12 11.58
C PRO A 279 45.08 1.81 12.03
N ALA A 280 44.34 1.08 12.86
CA ALA A 280 43.19 1.52 13.61
C ALA A 280 43.56 2.59 14.64
N GLU A 281 42.87 3.72 14.62
CA GLU A 281 42.80 4.65 15.75
C GLU A 281 41.62 4.30 16.64
N ALA A 282 41.95 3.97 17.87
CA ALA A 282 41.05 3.83 18.99
C ALA A 282 40.55 5.21 19.44
N ALA A 283 39.24 5.33 19.62
CA ALA A 283 38.66 6.37 20.48
C ALA A 283 37.73 5.66 21.47
N VAL A 284 38.27 5.50 22.68
CA VAL A 284 37.56 5.16 23.91
C VAL A 284 36.88 6.45 24.36
N GLU A 285 35.56 6.47 24.46
CA GLU A 285 34.86 7.46 25.29
C GLU A 285 33.95 6.72 26.26
N GLU A 286 34.51 6.62 27.46
CA GLU A 286 33.91 6.46 28.78
C GLU A 286 32.74 7.44 28.96
N VAL A 287 31.65 7.03 29.63
CA VAL A 287 30.99 7.77 30.73
C VAL A 287 29.59 7.19 31.05
N ALA A 288 29.38 7.06 32.36
CA ALA A 288 28.13 7.01 33.12
C ALA A 288 27.38 5.66 33.22
N GLU A 289 27.83 4.90 34.21
CA GLU A 289 26.97 4.12 35.10
C GLU A 289 25.80 4.97 35.63
N ALA A 290 24.58 4.46 35.51
CA ALA A 290 23.43 4.92 36.28
C ALA A 290 22.87 3.72 37.03
N GLU A 291 22.93 3.81 38.36
CA GLU A 291 22.41 2.85 39.31
C GLU A 291 20.88 2.69 39.23
N PRO A 292 20.36 1.53 39.65
CA PRO A 292 18.94 1.19 39.58
C PRO A 292 18.17 1.75 40.77
N ALA A 293 16.97 2.27 40.52
CA ALA A 293 16.05 2.67 41.59
C ALA A 293 14.65 2.08 41.39
N ALA A 294 14.21 1.46 42.49
CA ALA A 294 12.83 1.28 42.94
C ALA A 294 12.00 0.15 42.33
N GLU A 295 12.07 -0.97 43.05
CA GLU A 295 10.96 -1.85 43.42
C GLU A 295 9.61 -1.13 43.54
N ALA A 296 8.58 -1.69 42.92
CA ALA A 296 7.19 -1.53 43.36
C ALA A 296 6.47 -2.88 43.18
N GLU A 297 6.15 -3.47 44.33
CA GLU A 297 5.38 -4.70 44.52
C GLU A 297 3.87 -4.51 44.29
N PRO A 298 3.08 -5.62 44.27
CA PRO A 298 1.86 -5.75 43.48
C PRO A 298 0.56 -5.57 44.29
N ALA A 299 -0.51 -5.18 43.60
CA ALA A 299 -1.92 -5.33 44.00
C ALA A 299 -2.75 -5.20 42.71
N ALA A 300 -3.83 -5.93 42.43
CA ALA A 300 -4.67 -6.77 43.26
C ALA A 300 -5.34 -7.83 42.37
N GLU A 301 -5.63 -8.96 43.00
CA GLU A 301 -6.54 -10.00 42.52
C GLU A 301 -7.95 -9.43 42.37
N ALA A 302 -8.62 -9.77 41.26
CA ALA A 302 -10.06 -9.66 41.15
C ALA A 302 -10.59 -10.96 40.54
N GLU A 303 -10.91 -11.90 41.43
CA GLU A 303 -11.86 -12.97 41.17
C GLU A 303 -13.23 -12.35 40.86
N VAL A 304 -13.81 -12.63 39.69
CA VAL A 304 -15.28 -12.66 39.56
C VAL A 304 -15.68 -13.80 38.63
N ALA A 305 -16.21 -14.83 39.28
CA ALA A 305 -17.37 -15.66 38.94
C ALA A 305 -17.60 -16.09 37.48
N ALA A 306 -17.52 -17.41 37.32
CA ALA A 306 -18.27 -18.18 36.36
C ALA A 306 -19.78 -17.94 36.47
N GLU A 307 -20.46 -17.77 35.34
CA GLU A 307 -21.79 -18.33 35.12
C GLU A 307 -21.84 -18.93 33.72
N ALA A 308 -22.21 -20.21 33.71
CA ALA A 308 -22.38 -21.03 32.53
C ALA A 308 -23.87 -21.28 32.28
N GLU A 309 -24.19 -21.51 31.01
CA GLU A 309 -25.37 -22.16 30.44
C GLU A 309 -26.70 -21.38 30.31
N PRO A 310 -27.63 -21.78 29.42
CA PRO A 310 -27.57 -22.90 28.46
C PRO A 310 -27.87 -22.54 26.99
N ALA A 311 -27.61 -23.54 26.16
CA ALA A 311 -27.98 -23.69 24.76
C ALA A 311 -29.44 -23.33 24.45
N ALA A 312 -29.63 -22.67 23.31
CA ALA A 312 -30.90 -22.65 22.59
C ALA A 312 -30.67 -23.26 21.22
N GLU A 313 -31.26 -24.44 21.04
CA GLU A 313 -31.49 -25.10 19.76
C GLU A 313 -32.34 -24.18 18.87
N ALA A 314 -31.88 -23.93 17.65
CA ALA A 314 -32.68 -23.32 16.60
C ALA A 314 -32.66 -24.23 15.38
N GLU A 315 -33.61 -25.15 15.40
CA GLU A 315 -34.10 -25.92 14.27
C GLU A 315 -34.81 -24.97 13.29
N VAL A 316 -34.28 -24.77 12.07
CA VAL A 316 -35.07 -24.20 10.96
C VAL A 316 -34.65 -24.82 9.62
N ALA A 317 -35.48 -25.76 9.18
CA ALA A 317 -35.99 -26.01 7.83
C ALA A 317 -35.04 -25.91 6.63
N GLU A 318 -34.72 -27.08 6.07
CA GLU A 318 -34.46 -27.26 4.65
C GLU A 318 -35.73 -26.93 3.85
N ALA A 319 -35.66 -25.90 3.00
CA ALA A 319 -36.66 -25.61 1.98
C ALA A 319 -36.02 -25.81 0.60
N GLU A 320 -36.27 -26.98 0.05
CA GLU A 320 -36.09 -27.34 -1.34
C GLU A 320 -37.12 -26.57 -2.19
N VAL A 321 -36.68 -25.67 -3.07
CA VAL A 321 -37.50 -25.22 -4.21
C VAL A 321 -36.62 -25.10 -5.44
N ALA A 322 -36.79 -26.10 -6.31
CA ALA A 322 -36.44 -26.02 -7.72
C ALA A 322 -37.32 -24.97 -8.41
N ALA A 323 -36.69 -24.14 -9.25
CA ALA A 323 -37.39 -23.44 -10.33
C ALA A 323 -36.40 -23.18 -11.46
N GLU A 324 -36.48 -24.05 -12.46
CA GLU A 324 -36.04 -23.77 -13.83
C GLU A 324 -36.89 -22.63 -14.40
N ALA A 325 -36.24 -21.68 -15.07
CA ALA A 325 -36.88 -20.83 -16.08
C ALA A 325 -35.83 -20.38 -17.10
N GLU A 326 -35.75 -21.14 -18.19
CA GLU A 326 -35.49 -20.57 -19.52
C GLU A 326 -36.42 -19.37 -19.76
N VAL A 327 -35.94 -18.34 -20.45
CA VAL A 327 -36.53 -17.78 -21.68
C VAL A 327 -35.96 -16.40 -22.02
N ALA A 328 -35.61 -16.29 -23.31
CA ALA A 328 -35.56 -15.11 -24.18
C ALA A 328 -34.50 -14.03 -23.99
N ALA A 329 -33.60 -14.05 -24.97
CA ALA A 329 -33.09 -12.86 -25.62
C ALA A 329 -34.23 -11.94 -26.08
N ASP A 330 -34.16 -10.66 -25.69
CA ASP A 330 -34.59 -9.58 -26.57
C ASP A 330 -33.84 -8.29 -26.19
N ALA A 331 -33.22 -7.68 -27.19
CA ALA A 331 -32.48 -6.44 -27.07
C ALA A 331 -33.22 -5.39 -27.90
N PRO A 332 -33.62 -4.25 -27.31
CA PRO A 332 -33.96 -3.09 -28.11
C PRO A 332 -32.75 -2.15 -28.22
N GLU A 333 -32.32 -2.03 -29.46
CA GLU A 333 -31.65 -0.90 -30.06
C GLU A 333 -32.38 0.40 -29.68
N VAL A 334 -31.72 1.30 -28.93
CA VAL A 334 -32.17 2.68 -28.77
C VAL A 334 -30.99 3.60 -29.04
N ALA A 335 -30.83 3.92 -30.31
CA ALA A 335 -30.21 5.15 -30.74
C ALA A 335 -31.28 6.25 -30.65
N ALA A 336 -30.98 7.37 -29.97
CA ALA A 336 -31.14 8.74 -30.49
C ALA A 336 -31.06 9.80 -29.37
N GLU A 337 -30.59 10.97 -29.79
CA GLU A 337 -30.80 12.31 -29.21
C GLU A 337 -29.96 12.70 -27.98
N LEU A 338 -28.79 13.28 -28.27
CA LEU A 338 -28.07 14.16 -27.35
C LEU A 338 -28.14 15.57 -27.93
N GLU A 339 -29.28 16.23 -27.72
CA GLU A 339 -29.43 17.66 -27.98
C GLU A 339 -28.78 18.50 -26.88
N VAL A 340 -28.14 19.55 -27.35
CA VAL A 340 -27.42 20.58 -26.62
C VAL A 340 -28.42 21.54 -25.95
N ALA A 341 -28.29 21.77 -24.65
CA ALA A 341 -28.85 22.95 -24.00
C ALA A 341 -27.84 23.57 -23.03
N ALA A 342 -27.13 24.57 -23.54
CA ALA A 342 -26.49 25.60 -22.75
C ALA A 342 -27.57 26.60 -22.29
N GLY A 343 -27.54 27.01 -21.02
CA GLY A 343 -28.42 28.06 -20.52
C GLY A 343 -28.54 28.04 -19.00
N LEU A 344 -27.53 28.55 -18.29
CA LEU A 344 -27.71 28.98 -16.91
C LEU A 344 -27.52 30.49 -16.87
N GLU A 345 -28.62 31.22 -17.05
CA GLU A 345 -28.70 32.65 -16.79
C GLU A 345 -28.74 32.91 -15.28
N VAL A 346 -27.98 33.95 -14.92
CA VAL A 346 -27.86 34.54 -13.59
C VAL A 346 -29.09 35.41 -13.35
N ALA A 347 -29.91 35.07 -12.37
CA ALA A 347 -30.90 35.99 -11.81
C ALA A 347 -30.37 36.53 -10.48
N ALA A 348 -29.95 37.79 -10.50
CA ALA A 348 -29.73 38.62 -9.34
C ALA A 348 -30.94 39.57 -9.20
N GLU A 349 -31.74 39.36 -8.18
CA GLU A 349 -32.73 40.30 -7.63
C GLU A 349 -32.54 40.19 -6.11
N GLY A 350 -32.29 41.24 -5.33
CA GLY A 350 -32.70 42.63 -5.50
C GLY A 350 -33.66 42.98 -4.36
N ASP A 351 -33.23 42.83 -3.10
CA ASP A 351 -34.02 43.23 -1.93
C ASP A 351 -33.57 44.62 -1.48
N GLN A 352 -34.34 45.63 -1.88
CA GLN A 352 -34.20 47.00 -1.42
C GLN A 352 -35.00 47.16 -0.12
N GLY A 353 -34.30 47.61 0.92
CA GLY A 353 -34.93 48.00 2.17
C GLY A 353 -35.89 49.17 2.01
N GLU A 354 -36.96 49.11 2.79
CA GLU A 354 -37.84 50.24 3.05
C GLU A 354 -37.87 50.52 4.55
N THR A 355 -37.55 51.76 4.89
CA THR A 355 -37.56 52.37 6.21
C THR A 355 -38.98 52.81 6.61
N ALA A 356 -39.39 52.52 7.85
CA ALA A 356 -40.16 53.42 8.72
C ALA A 356 -40.01 53.00 10.18
#